data_AF-A0A1Q8QCE8-F1
#
_entry.id   AF-A0A1Q8QCE8-F1
#
_cell.length_a   1.000
_cell.length_b   1.000
_cell.length_c   1.000
_cell.angle_alpha   90.00
_cell.angle_beta   90.00
_cell.angle_gamma   90.00
#
_symmetry.space_group_name_H-M   'P 1'
#
loop_
_entity.id
_entity.type
_entity.pdbx_description
1 polymer ?
#
loop_
_entity_poly.entity_id
_entity_poly.type
_entity_poly.pdbx_seq_one_letter_code
_entity_poly.pdbx_strand_id
1 'polypeptide(L)' 'MLRHLAVAAALSLAALATGCGSIGATADNVPQSAVDADYSQCQSRAFVSTALIKNAGEAEDRQQEIIDECMKEKGYNAK' A
#
# COMPACT_ATOMS: atom_id res chain seq x y z
N MET A 1 -4.88 -50.73 -7.07
CA MET A 1 -6.25 -50.21 -7.26
C MET A 1 -6.46 -49.05 -6.30
N LEU A 2 -7.07 -47.96 -6.81
CA LEU A 2 -7.60 -46.76 -6.11
C LEU A 2 -6.57 -45.87 -5.39
N ARG A 3 -6.16 -44.71 -5.95
CA ARG A 3 -6.89 -43.44 -6.18
C ARG A 3 -7.27 -42.70 -4.90
N HIS A 4 -6.60 -41.56 -4.72
CA HIS A 4 -7.11 -40.28 -4.25
C HIS A 4 -8.07 -40.28 -3.05
N LEU A 5 -7.54 -39.92 -1.89
CA LEU A 5 -8.33 -39.14 -0.92
C LEU A 5 -7.66 -37.78 -0.79
N ALA A 6 -8.21 -36.85 -1.57
CA ALA A 6 -7.98 -35.43 -1.48
C ALA A 6 -8.34 -34.96 -0.06
N VAL A 7 -7.32 -34.66 0.74
CA VAL A 7 -7.51 -33.90 1.97
C VAL A 7 -7.63 -32.43 1.54
N ALA A 8 -8.89 -32.03 1.35
CA ALA A 8 -9.32 -30.66 1.30
C ALA A 8 -8.99 -29.99 2.64
N ALA A 9 -7.81 -29.38 2.73
CA ALA A 9 -7.46 -28.49 3.83
C ALA A 9 -7.82 -27.06 3.41
N ALA A 10 -8.99 -26.63 3.87
CA ALA A 10 -9.46 -25.26 4.06
C ALA A 10 -8.46 -24.13 3.69
N LEU A 11 -8.52 -23.66 2.44
CA LEU A 11 -8.07 -22.32 2.07
C LEU A 11 -9.20 -21.33 2.39
N SER A 12 -9.44 -21.14 3.69
CA SER A 12 -10.31 -20.08 4.22
C SER A 12 -9.42 -18.99 4.80
N LEU A 13 -8.61 -18.34 3.94
CA LEU A 13 -7.93 -17.12 4.33
C LEU A 13 -8.96 -15.99 4.27
N ALA A 14 -9.64 -15.82 5.40
CA ALA A 14 -10.50 -14.70 5.70
C ALA A 14 -9.74 -13.36 5.56
N ALA A 15 -10.53 -12.32 5.29
CA ALA A 15 -10.20 -10.91 5.48
C ALA A 15 -9.24 -10.25 4.48
N LEU A 16 -9.73 -10.03 3.26
CA LEU A 16 -9.45 -8.79 2.50
C LEU A 16 -10.75 -8.05 2.14
N ALA A 17 -11.81 -8.28 2.92
CA ALA A 17 -13.02 -7.45 2.92
C ALA A 17 -12.82 -6.23 3.83
N THR A 18 -11.83 -5.40 3.53
CA THR A 18 -11.75 -4.00 3.95
C THR A 18 -11.24 -3.20 2.77
N GLY A 19 -12.19 -2.80 1.94
CA GLY A 19 -12.04 -1.88 0.82
C GLY A 19 -13.41 -1.46 0.31
N CYS A 20 -14.34 -1.22 1.25
CA CYS A 20 -15.66 -0.69 0.98
C CYS A 20 -15.49 0.74 0.46
N GLY A 21 -15.97 0.99 -0.76
CA GLY A 21 -16.17 2.32 -1.30
C GLY A 21 -14.89 2.98 -1.81
N SER A 22 -14.71 2.94 -3.13
CA SER A 22 -14.14 4.08 -3.86
C SER A 22 -15.09 5.28 -3.75
N ILE A 23 -15.30 5.79 -2.54
CA ILE A 23 -15.58 7.20 -2.35
C ILE A 23 -14.19 7.77 -2.31
N GLY A 24 -13.72 8.29 -3.45
CA GLY A 24 -12.52 9.10 -3.45
C GLY A 24 -12.70 10.14 -2.36
N ALA A 25 -11.95 9.99 -1.26
CA ALA A 25 -12.00 10.91 -0.17
C ALA A 25 -11.50 12.23 -0.75
N THR A 26 -12.43 13.11 -1.11
CA THR A 26 -12.09 14.52 -1.28
C THR A 26 -11.51 14.92 0.07
N ALA A 27 -10.23 15.28 0.08
CA ALA A 27 -9.38 15.42 1.26
C ALA A 27 -9.91 16.38 2.36
N ASP A 28 -11.06 17.02 2.15
CA ASP A 28 -11.68 18.02 3.00
C ASP A 28 -12.20 17.50 4.35
N ASN A 29 -12.26 16.19 4.60
CA ASN A 29 -12.77 15.63 5.88
C ASN A 29 -11.94 14.47 6.48
N VAL A 30 -10.72 14.21 5.98
CA VAL A 30 -9.87 13.15 6.53
C VAL A 30 -9.13 13.69 7.77
N PRO A 31 -9.19 13.01 8.94
CA PRO A 31 -8.42 13.44 10.10
C PRO A 31 -6.92 13.35 9.79
N GLN A 32 -6.14 14.36 10.20
CA GLN A 32 -4.70 14.42 9.92
C GLN A 32 -3.96 13.15 10.36
N SER A 33 -4.38 12.53 11.47
CA SER A 33 -3.82 11.26 11.94
C SER A 33 -3.94 10.10 10.94
N ALA A 34 -4.99 10.09 10.11
CA ALA A 34 -5.14 9.10 9.06
C ALA A 34 -4.21 9.39 7.87
N VAL A 35 -4.05 10.68 7.51
CA VAL A 35 -3.10 11.13 6.49
C VAL A 35 -1.67 10.76 6.90
N ASP A 36 -1.29 11.01 8.16
CA ASP A 36 0.04 10.71 8.68
C ASP A 36 0.32 9.19 8.70
N ALA A 37 -0.70 8.39 9.05
CA ALA A 37 -0.60 6.93 9.02
C ALA A 37 -0.42 6.40 7.60
N ASP A 38 -1.19 6.93 6.65
CA ASP A 38 -1.09 6.59 5.24
C ASP A 38 0.27 7.00 4.65
N TYR A 39 0.74 8.21 4.97
CA TYR A 39 2.04 8.70 4.56
C TYR A 39 3.17 7.83 5.12
N SER A 40 3.11 7.44 6.39
CA SER A 40 4.10 6.54 7.01
C SER A 40 4.15 5.18 6.33
N GLN A 41 2.99 4.65 5.92
CA GLN A 41 2.92 3.41 5.14
C GLN A 41 3.59 3.57 3.76
N CYS A 42 3.32 4.68 3.07
CA CYS A 42 3.94 5.00 1.79
C CYS A 42 5.46 5.21 1.91
N GLN A 43 5.92 5.88 2.96
CA GLN A 43 7.34 6.06 3.26
C GLN A 43 8.05 4.71 3.49
N SER A 44 7.40 3.80 4.23
CA SER A 44 7.94 2.45 4.45
C SER A 44 8.09 1.67 3.12
N ARG A 45 7.10 1.78 2.23
CA ARG A 45 7.15 1.17 0.88
C ARG A 45 8.31 1.76 0.07
N ALA A 46 8.43 3.09 0.03
CA ALA A 46 9.49 3.78 -0.71
C ALA A 46 10.90 3.42 -0.21
N PHE A 47 11.09 3.33 1.10
CA PHE A 47 12.37 2.96 1.69
C PHE A 47 12.79 1.54 1.30
N VAL A 48 11.86 0.58 1.35
CA VAL A 48 12.14 -0.82 0.94
C VAL A 48 12.40 -0.90 -0.57
N SER A 49 11.64 -0.18 -1.38
CA SER A 49 11.77 -0.19 -2.84
C SER A 49 13.09 0.43 -3.34
N THR A 50 13.67 1.35 -2.57
CA THR A 50 14.92 2.05 -2.93
C THR A 50 16.14 1.55 -2.17
N ALA A 51 16.00 0.53 -1.32
CA ALA A 51 17.08 0.01 -0.46
C ALA A 51 18.34 -0.45 -1.21
N LEU A 52 18.23 -0.75 -2.52
CA LEU A 52 19.35 -1.20 -3.35
C LEU A 52 19.96 -0.08 -4.20
N ILE A 53 19.38 1.12 -4.19
CA ILE A 53 19.90 2.27 -4.93
C ILE A 53 21.12 2.81 -4.16
N LYS A 54 22.27 2.83 -4.83
CA LYS A 54 23.55 3.22 -4.20
C LYS A 54 23.79 4.72 -4.20
N ASN A 55 23.14 5.44 -5.11
CA ASN A 55 23.20 6.89 -5.18
C ASN A 55 22.12 7.47 -4.27
N ALA A 56 22.52 8.21 -3.23
CA ALA A 56 21.59 8.77 -2.26
C ALA A 56 20.59 9.77 -2.88
N GLY A 57 21.04 10.62 -3.81
CA GLY A 57 20.15 11.59 -4.47
C GLY A 57 19.12 10.89 -5.36
N GLU A 58 19.55 9.89 -6.14
CA GLU A 58 18.64 9.08 -6.96
C GLU A 58 17.66 8.28 -6.09
N ALA A 59 18.12 7.79 -4.93
CA ALA A 59 17.27 7.08 -3.99
C ALA A 59 16.19 8.00 -3.39
N GLU A 60 16.56 9.22 -2.99
CA GLU A 60 15.62 10.22 -2.45
C GLU A 60 14.59 10.64 -3.52
N ASP A 61 15.03 10.93 -4.74
CA ASP A 61 14.12 11.30 -5.84
C ASP A 61 13.11 10.18 -6.12
N ARG A 62 13.60 8.92 -6.18
CA ARG A 62 12.73 7.75 -6.37
C ARG A 62 11.83 7.48 -5.16
N GLN A 63 12.29 7.75 -3.95
CA GLN A 63 11.46 7.61 -2.76
C GLN A 63 10.27 8.56 -2.82
N GLN A 64 10.50 9.82 -3.20
CA GLN A 64 9.41 10.80 -3.30
C GLN A 64 8.43 10.44 -4.41
N GLU A 65 8.91 9.99 -5.58
CA GLU A 65 8.03 9.52 -6.64
C GLU A 65 7.12 8.37 -6.17
N ILE A 66 7.67 7.41 -5.42
CA ILE A 66 6.91 6.28 -4.87
C ILE A 66 5.93 6.72 -3.79
N ILE A 67 6.31 7.68 -2.93
CA ILE A 67 5.44 8.23 -1.91
C ILE A 67 4.27 8.99 -2.55
N ASP A 68 4.54 9.84 -3.53
CA ASP A 68 3.53 10.62 -4.24
C ASP A 68 2.55 9.73 -5.00
N GLU A 69 3.04 8.69 -5.68
CA GLU A 69 2.19 7.71 -6.34
C GLU A 69 1.34 6.94 -5.34
N CYS A 70 1.92 6.49 -4.22
CA CYS A 70 1.20 5.77 -3.17
C CYS A 70 0.12 6.65 -2.51
N MET A 71 0.40 7.92 -2.25
CA MET A 71 -0.56 8.86 -1.70
C MET A 71 -1.67 9.19 -2.71
N LYS A 72 -1.33 9.28 -4.00
CA LYS A 72 -2.30 9.44 -5.09
C LYS A 72 -3.22 8.23 -5.25
N GLU A 73 -2.70 7.00 -5.16
CA GLU A 73 -3.49 5.76 -5.14
C GLU A 73 -4.51 5.75 -4.00
N LYS A 74 -4.17 6.36 -2.85
CA LYS A 74 -5.04 6.51 -1.68
C LYS A 74 -6.04 7.67 -1.80
N GLY A 75 -5.99 8.44 -2.88
CA GLY A 75 -6.92 9.56 -3.13
C GLY A 75 -6.44 10.92 -2.64
N TYR A 76 -5.21 11.01 -2.14
CA TYR A 76 -4.60 12.29 -1.80
C TYR A 76 -3.99 12.91 -3.06
N ASN A 77 -4.45 14.10 -3.45
CA ASN A 77 -3.79 14.84 -4.51
C ASN A 77 -2.53 15.49 -3.95
N ALA A 78 -1.36 15.11 -4.48
CA ALA A 78 -0.18 15.95 -4.40
C ALA A 78 -0.52 17.30 -5.05
N LYS A 79 -0.48 18.37 -4.26
CA LYS A 79 -0.76 19.73 -4.72
C LYS A 79 0.40 20.29 -5.54
#